data_AF-A0A078BJ00-F1
#
_entry.id   AF-A0A078BJ00-F1
#
_cell.length_a   1.000
_cell.length_b   1.000
_cell.length_c   1.000
_cell.angle_alpha   90.00
_cell.angle_beta   90.00
_cell.angle_gamma   90.00
#
_symmetry.space_group_name_H-M   'P 1'
#
loop_
_entity.id
_entity.type
_entity.pdbx_description
1 polymer ?
#
loop_
_entity_poly.entity_id
_entity_poly.type
_entity_poly.pdbx_seq_one_letter_code
_entity_poly.pdbx_strand_id
1 'polypeptide(L)'
;MDRGRRRTVFSARHKTLPYEQFDSRHTPTDAPILTSRRDFWQATSASAREADITNRDDFPAGVREHLARRAAQHCSNPSCGIPTSGPHQDEHRSVSIGVAAHITAAAAGGPRYNSILTAPERSSIINGIWLCSNCARLIDVDLKEYTEELLRIWKRNQENRIKQHMAGVSIPIGRRHPGILEISRIGVNWTENRKACILDIRASNGGDSDVLINSVEFQVLESMMRMPLGQASYSATYDVDFSDLKEYSDSVECDVAQLLHPGESDRFAIVISAPNLHYFGGWRLESHFRTNIGKVAGPIIEVWLPRPGDITPFSELAKTLAEKVQEHIDRGTPGIYGGRVAIAEAGKIGGFKTSINIGTAVIDYYGALSLARF
;
A
#
# COMPACT_ATOMS: atom_id res chain seq x y z
N MET A 1 -10.16 9.83 34.92
CA MET A 1 -9.10 10.84 34.75
C MET A 1 -7.87 10.06 34.27
N ASP A 2 -7.64 9.90 32.96
CA ASP A 2 -6.95 10.84 32.04
C ASP A 2 -5.48 11.06 32.51
N ARG A 3 -4.37 10.81 31.82
CA ARG A 3 -3.91 10.84 30.40
C ARG A 3 -2.68 9.88 30.31
N GLY A 4 -2.13 9.42 29.18
CA GLY A 4 -2.26 9.78 27.78
C GLY A 4 -1.31 8.91 26.93
N ARG A 5 -1.65 8.82 25.64
CA ARG A 5 -1.00 8.04 24.55
C ARG A 5 0.51 8.26 24.41
N ARG A 6 1.24 7.18 24.09
CA ARG A 6 2.35 7.22 23.11
C ARG A 6 2.27 6.03 22.15
N ARG A 7 2.19 6.36 20.86
CA ARG A 7 2.45 5.48 19.71
C ARG A 7 3.97 5.36 19.54
N THR A 8 4.47 4.17 19.23
CA THR A 8 5.76 4.03 18.58
C THR A 8 5.69 2.95 17.50
N VAL A 9 6.25 3.33 16.35
CA VAL A 9 6.31 2.65 15.05
C VAL A 9 7.43 1.60 15.06
N PHE A 10 7.22 0.44 14.45
CA PHE A 10 8.28 -0.54 14.19
C PHE A 10 9.01 -0.24 12.88
N SER A 11 10.34 -0.18 12.96
CA SER A 11 11.27 -0.04 11.83
C SER A 11 11.54 -1.39 11.16
N ALA A 12 11.61 -1.41 9.84
CA ALA A 12 12.12 -2.55 9.07
C ALA A 12 13.66 -2.57 9.06
N ARG A 13 14.23 -3.77 9.20
CA ARG A 13 15.66 -4.09 9.23
C ARG A 13 16.27 -4.04 7.83
N HIS A 14 17.52 -3.57 7.73
CA HIS A 14 18.45 -3.98 6.67
C HIS A 14 19.80 -4.42 7.27
N LYS A 15 20.36 -5.44 6.61
CA LYS A 15 21.52 -6.28 6.97
C LYS A 15 22.82 -5.49 7.18
N THR A 16 23.61 -5.94 8.16
CA THR A 16 25.00 -5.53 8.47
C THR A 16 26.04 -6.45 7.83
N LEU A 17 27.12 -5.87 7.30
CA LEU A 17 28.51 -6.37 7.23
C LEU A 17 29.46 -5.13 7.11
N PRO A 18 30.76 -5.20 7.44
CA PRO A 18 31.30 -5.08 8.79
C PRO A 18 32.20 -3.82 8.98
N TYR A 19 32.53 -3.62 10.26
CA TYR A 19 33.31 -2.55 10.88
C TYR A 19 34.81 -2.62 10.54
N GLU A 20 35.36 -1.56 9.94
CA GLU A 20 36.80 -1.30 9.92
C GLU A 20 37.18 -0.29 11.02
N GLN A 21 38.36 -0.54 11.59
CA GLN A 21 38.91 0.00 12.83
C GLN A 21 39.17 1.51 12.79
N PHE A 22 38.78 2.23 13.85
CA PHE A 22 39.26 3.58 14.13
C PHE A 22 40.42 3.51 15.14
N ASP A 23 41.61 3.86 14.68
CA ASP A 23 42.82 4.03 15.50
C ASP A 23 42.68 5.32 16.34
N SER A 24 42.69 5.13 17.66
CA SER A 24 42.74 6.20 18.63
C SER A 24 44.17 6.67 18.80
N ARG A 25 44.49 7.85 18.26
CA ARG A 25 45.55 8.75 18.77
C ARG A 25 45.45 10.05 18.00
N HIS A 26 45.18 11.14 18.70
CA HIS A 26 45.67 12.52 18.52
C HIS A 26 44.73 13.45 19.30
N THR A 27 45.15 13.82 20.51
CA THR A 27 44.66 15.01 21.22
C THR A 27 45.42 16.24 20.71
N PRO A 28 44.73 17.33 20.37
CA PRO A 28 45.31 18.65 20.49
C PRO A 28 44.67 19.37 21.69
N THR A 29 45.53 19.67 22.65
CA THR A 29 45.34 20.61 23.75
C THR A 29 45.18 22.05 23.23
N ASP A 30 44.52 22.86 24.05
CA ASP A 30 44.38 24.32 24.00
C ASP A 30 43.22 24.91 23.18
N ALA A 31 42.01 24.79 23.74
CA ALA A 31 40.87 25.65 23.43
C ALA A 31 40.65 26.67 24.57
N PRO A 32 40.47 27.98 24.29
CA PRO A 32 40.24 28.98 25.32
C PRO A 32 38.86 28.84 25.96
N ILE A 33 38.78 29.03 27.27
CA ILE A 33 37.53 28.97 28.04
C ILE A 33 36.70 30.22 27.71
N LEU A 34 35.65 30.05 26.91
CA LEU A 34 34.68 31.11 26.58
C LEU A 34 33.68 31.27 27.73
N THR A 35 33.70 32.41 28.42
CA THR A 35 32.92 32.67 29.64
C THR A 35 31.58 33.37 29.41
N SER A 36 31.12 33.53 28.16
CA SER A 36 29.80 34.13 27.88
C SER A 36 29.04 33.53 26.68
N ARG A 37 27.71 33.54 26.78
CA ARG A 37 26.77 33.09 25.72
C ARG A 37 26.86 33.92 24.41
N ARG A 38 27.46 35.12 24.44
CA ARG A 38 27.61 35.97 23.24
C ARG A 38 28.77 35.53 22.35
N ASP A 39 29.86 35.05 22.95
CA ASP A 39 31.07 34.64 22.22
C ASP A 39 30.84 33.31 21.46
N PHE A 40 29.99 32.45 22.00
CA PHE A 40 29.59 31.18 21.37
C PHE A 40 28.77 31.38 20.08
N TRP A 41 27.96 32.44 20.00
CA TRP A 41 27.12 32.75 18.82
C TRP A 41 27.88 33.48 17.71
N GLN A 42 28.91 34.27 18.04
CA GLN A 42 29.73 34.97 17.04
C GLN A 42 30.75 34.04 16.37
N ALA A 43 31.35 33.10 17.09
CA ALA A 43 32.30 32.14 16.51
C ALA A 43 31.65 31.07 15.62
N THR A 44 30.43 30.60 15.97
CA THR A 44 29.72 29.55 15.22
C THR A 44 29.00 30.06 13.96
N SER A 45 28.70 31.36 13.88
CA SER A 45 28.04 31.96 12.71
C SER A 45 29.03 32.45 11.64
N ALA A 46 30.28 32.75 12.02
CA ALA A 46 31.36 33.06 11.08
C ALA A 46 31.92 31.79 10.41
N SER A 47 32.25 30.74 11.18
CA SER A 47 32.86 29.52 10.64
C SER A 47 31.93 28.69 9.75
N ALA A 48 30.60 28.77 9.96
CA ALA A 48 29.61 28.10 9.12
C ALA A 48 29.33 28.83 7.79
N ARG A 49 29.60 30.14 7.72
CA ARG A 49 29.48 30.93 6.49
C ARG A 49 30.75 30.90 5.63
N GLU A 50 31.92 30.69 6.24
CA GLU A 50 33.20 30.62 5.53
C GLU A 50 33.49 29.24 4.92
N ALA A 51 32.95 28.15 5.47
CA ALA A 51 33.16 26.80 4.94
C ALA A 51 32.34 26.46 3.67
N ASP A 52 31.44 27.34 3.21
CA ASP A 52 30.53 27.12 2.07
C ASP A 52 31.03 27.76 0.74
N ILE A 53 32.16 28.48 0.76
CA ILE A 53 32.63 29.26 -0.39
C ILE A 53 33.53 28.44 -1.34
N THR A 54 34.04 27.28 -0.92
CA THR A 54 35.09 26.56 -1.68
C THR A 54 34.62 25.34 -2.49
N ASN A 55 33.32 25.08 -2.61
CA ASN A 55 32.83 23.87 -3.32
C ASN A 55 31.59 24.09 -4.22
N ARG A 56 31.32 25.35 -4.62
CA ARG A 56 30.22 25.70 -5.51
C ARG A 56 30.69 25.96 -6.93
N ASP A 57 30.19 25.18 -7.88
CA ASP A 57 30.54 25.32 -9.31
C ASP A 57 29.79 26.49 -9.96
N ASP A 58 30.10 27.71 -9.52
CA ASP A 58 29.51 28.95 -10.03
C ASP A 58 29.94 29.24 -11.48
N PHE A 59 29.05 29.90 -12.22
CA PHE A 59 29.32 30.24 -13.62
C PHE A 59 30.49 31.24 -13.75
N PRO A 60 31.50 30.94 -14.60
CA PRO A 60 32.54 31.90 -14.96
C PRO A 60 31.93 33.20 -15.53
N ALA A 61 32.63 34.32 -15.39
CA ALA A 61 32.16 35.63 -15.85
C ALA A 61 31.72 35.61 -17.33
N GLY A 62 32.49 34.96 -18.21
CA GLY A 62 32.14 34.81 -19.62
C GLY A 62 30.84 34.05 -19.86
N VAL A 63 30.57 32.98 -19.09
CA VAL A 63 29.33 32.20 -19.21
C VAL A 63 28.12 33.04 -18.79
N ARG A 64 28.23 33.81 -17.70
CA ARG A 64 27.17 34.73 -17.25
C ARG A 64 26.85 35.78 -18.31
N GLU A 65 27.89 36.37 -18.90
CA GLU A 65 27.73 37.37 -19.96
C GLU A 65 27.11 36.77 -21.22
N HIS A 66 27.51 35.57 -21.63
CA HIS A 66 26.90 34.88 -22.76
C HIS A 66 25.43 34.55 -22.51
N LEU A 67 25.07 34.06 -21.31
CA LEU A 67 23.67 33.82 -20.96
C LEU A 67 22.83 35.10 -21.04
N ALA A 68 23.34 36.21 -20.50
CA ALA A 68 22.69 37.51 -20.58
C ALA A 68 22.46 37.94 -22.03
N ARG A 69 23.50 37.90 -22.86
CA ARG A 69 23.42 38.32 -24.28
C ARG A 69 22.50 37.43 -25.10
N ARG A 70 22.53 36.11 -24.91
CA ARG A 70 21.66 35.16 -25.62
C ARG A 70 20.18 35.38 -25.33
N ALA A 71 19.86 35.81 -24.11
CA ALA A 71 18.51 36.19 -23.71
C ALA A 71 18.17 37.65 -24.06
N ALA A 72 19.04 38.37 -24.78
CA ALA A 72 18.98 39.81 -25.02
C ALA A 72 18.79 40.65 -23.74
N GLN A 73 19.36 40.19 -22.63
CA GLN A 73 19.19 40.77 -21.30
C GLN A 73 17.72 40.89 -20.86
N HIS A 74 16.87 39.95 -21.28
CA HIS A 74 15.48 39.83 -20.82
C HIS A 74 15.28 38.55 -20.01
N CYS A 75 14.40 38.60 -19.02
CA CYS A 75 14.07 37.43 -18.20
C CYS A 75 13.48 36.31 -19.07
N SER A 76 13.99 35.09 -18.91
CA SER A 76 13.56 33.92 -19.70
C SER A 76 12.23 33.32 -19.23
N ASN A 77 11.70 33.74 -18.08
CA ASN A 77 10.36 33.33 -17.63
C ASN A 77 9.30 33.90 -18.62
N PRO A 78 8.53 33.05 -19.32
CA PRO A 78 7.56 33.48 -20.34
C PRO A 78 6.48 34.44 -19.83
N SER A 79 6.12 34.35 -18.55
CA SER A 79 5.12 35.23 -17.91
C SER A 79 5.68 36.57 -17.46
N CYS A 80 7.02 36.69 -17.37
CA CYS A 80 7.71 37.87 -16.87
C CYS A 80 8.32 38.69 -18.01
N GLY A 81 9.27 38.13 -18.76
CA GLY A 81 9.86 38.75 -19.95
C GLY A 81 10.51 40.14 -19.78
N ILE A 82 10.68 40.66 -18.56
CA ILE A 82 11.15 42.04 -18.33
C ILE A 82 12.60 42.24 -18.77
N PRO A 83 12.98 43.48 -19.19
CA PRO A 83 14.38 43.83 -19.32
C PRO A 83 15.08 43.72 -17.96
N THR A 84 16.29 43.19 -17.97
CA THR A 84 17.08 42.94 -16.75
C THR A 84 18.24 43.90 -16.58
N SER A 85 18.49 44.77 -17.56
CA SER A 85 19.48 45.84 -17.46
C SER A 85 18.84 47.19 -17.79
N GLY A 86 19.35 48.25 -17.17
CA GLY A 86 18.87 49.61 -17.36
C GLY A 86 19.94 50.66 -17.02
N PRO A 87 19.61 51.95 -17.22
CA PRO A 87 20.53 53.05 -16.95
C PRO A 87 20.80 53.20 -15.44
N HIS A 88 22.02 53.62 -15.09
CA HIS A 88 22.37 54.10 -13.75
C HIS A 88 22.37 55.64 -13.73
N GLN A 89 22.32 56.26 -12.55
CA GLN A 89 22.48 57.73 -12.41
C GLN A 89 23.89 58.23 -12.81
N ASP A 90 24.85 57.32 -12.92
CA ASP A 90 26.21 57.59 -13.37
C ASP A 90 26.27 57.14 -14.83
N GLU A 91 26.61 58.06 -15.73
CA GLU A 91 26.61 57.85 -17.18
C GLU A 91 27.56 56.73 -17.63
N HIS A 92 28.58 56.40 -16.82
CA HIS A 92 29.54 55.34 -17.11
C HIS A 92 29.13 53.97 -16.53
N ARG A 93 27.93 53.86 -15.95
CA ARG A 93 27.45 52.64 -15.28
C ARG A 93 26.07 52.21 -15.77
N SER A 94 25.78 50.93 -15.58
CA SER A 94 24.45 50.35 -15.77
C SER A 94 23.98 49.65 -14.50
N VAL A 95 22.67 49.52 -14.38
CA VAL A 95 22.02 48.68 -13.36
C VAL A 95 21.67 47.35 -14.01
N SER A 96 21.89 46.25 -13.30
CA SER A 96 21.40 44.93 -13.69
C SER A 96 20.69 44.25 -12.53
N ILE A 97 19.50 43.72 -12.81
CA ILE A 97 18.74 42.82 -11.93
C ILE A 97 18.76 41.39 -12.46
N GLY A 98 19.55 41.12 -13.51
CA GLY A 98 19.65 39.81 -14.15
C GLY A 98 20.61 38.89 -13.43
N VAL A 99 20.25 37.61 -13.38
CA VAL A 99 20.99 36.54 -12.72
C VAL A 99 21.12 35.37 -13.67
N ALA A 100 22.34 34.85 -13.80
CA ALA A 100 22.58 33.54 -14.41
C ALA A 100 22.24 32.46 -13.38
N ALA A 101 21.02 31.92 -13.47
CA ALA A 101 20.53 30.88 -12.58
C ALA A 101 20.92 29.50 -13.11
N HIS A 102 21.24 28.57 -12.21
CA HIS A 102 21.48 27.18 -12.54
C HIS A 102 20.16 26.44 -12.73
N ILE A 103 20.04 25.68 -13.83
CA ILE A 103 18.92 24.78 -14.08
C ILE A 103 18.98 23.60 -13.09
N THR A 104 20.16 22.98 -12.95
CA THR A 104 20.50 22.01 -11.88
C THR A 104 21.59 22.58 -10.99
N ALA A 105 21.48 22.42 -9.67
CA ALA A 105 22.34 23.12 -8.72
C ALA A 105 23.85 22.99 -8.97
N ALA A 106 24.55 24.08 -8.65
CA ALA A 106 26.01 24.21 -8.71
C ALA A 106 26.77 23.31 -7.73
N ALA A 107 26.09 22.78 -6.71
CA ALA A 107 26.69 21.96 -5.66
C ALA A 107 25.65 21.02 -5.05
N ALA A 108 26.14 19.96 -4.38
CA ALA A 108 25.31 19.03 -3.66
C ALA A 108 24.46 19.74 -2.60
N GLY A 109 23.21 19.29 -2.43
CA GLY A 109 22.26 19.91 -1.49
C GLY A 109 21.50 21.11 -2.04
N GLY A 110 21.83 21.61 -3.25
CA GLY A 110 21.10 22.69 -3.90
C GLY A 110 19.84 22.25 -4.69
N PRO A 111 19.02 23.21 -5.15
CA PRO A 111 17.84 22.99 -6.01
C PRO A 111 18.12 22.11 -7.23
N ARG A 112 17.33 21.05 -7.43
CA ARG A 112 17.46 20.13 -8.59
C ARG A 112 18.90 19.62 -8.80
N TYR A 113 19.66 19.35 -7.74
CA TYR A 113 21.03 18.86 -7.86
C TYR A 113 21.06 17.53 -8.63
N ASN A 114 21.89 17.46 -9.68
CA ASN A 114 22.12 16.26 -10.46
C ASN A 114 23.54 15.74 -10.21
N SER A 115 23.66 14.63 -9.48
CA SER A 115 24.94 14.03 -9.11
C SER A 115 25.72 13.42 -10.27
N ILE A 116 25.10 13.25 -11.43
CA ILE A 116 25.73 12.69 -12.64
C ILE A 116 26.61 13.74 -13.32
N LEU A 117 26.27 15.03 -13.19
CA LEU A 117 27.01 16.11 -13.84
C LEU A 117 28.38 16.31 -13.20
N THR A 118 29.40 16.54 -14.02
CA THR A 118 30.73 16.98 -13.59
C THR A 118 30.75 18.48 -13.27
N ALA A 119 31.78 18.96 -12.56
CA ALA A 119 31.93 20.39 -12.25
C ALA A 119 31.96 21.32 -13.49
N PRO A 120 32.66 20.96 -14.59
CA PRO A 120 32.58 21.72 -15.85
C PRO A 120 31.18 21.71 -16.48
N GLU A 121 30.42 20.63 -16.33
CA GLU A 121 29.05 20.56 -16.85
C GLU A 121 28.07 21.37 -15.99
N ARG A 122 28.24 21.37 -14.67
CA ARG A 122 27.44 22.20 -13.75
C ARG A 122 27.64 23.70 -14.00
N SER A 123 28.87 24.11 -14.31
CA SER A 123 29.24 25.49 -14.65
C SER A 123 29.15 25.81 -16.16
N SER A 124 28.61 24.89 -16.97
CA SER A 124 28.45 25.08 -18.42
C SER A 124 27.28 25.98 -18.76
N ILE A 125 27.41 26.73 -19.86
CA ILE A 125 26.30 27.51 -20.44
C ILE A 125 25.05 26.67 -20.67
N ILE A 126 25.17 25.35 -20.91
CA ILE A 126 24.03 24.45 -21.13
C ILE A 126 23.15 24.36 -19.88
N ASN A 127 23.77 24.36 -18.69
CA ASN A 127 23.10 24.29 -17.39
C ASN A 127 22.63 25.65 -16.85
N GLY A 128 22.88 26.75 -17.55
CA GLY A 128 22.45 28.09 -17.12
C GLY A 128 21.19 28.60 -17.82
N ILE A 129 20.39 29.42 -17.13
CA ILE A 129 19.28 30.20 -17.67
C ILE A 129 19.36 31.65 -17.17
N TRP A 130 19.02 32.62 -18.02
CA TRP A 130 19.03 34.04 -17.64
C TRP A 130 17.66 34.50 -17.12
N LEU A 131 17.58 34.93 -15.86
CA LEU A 131 16.34 35.34 -15.20
C LEU A 131 16.53 36.68 -14.47
N CYS A 132 15.46 37.41 -14.20
CA CYS A 132 15.53 38.50 -13.21
C CYS A 132 15.68 37.90 -11.80
N SER A 133 16.24 38.67 -10.87
CA SER A 133 16.47 38.26 -9.47
C SER A 133 15.24 37.66 -8.80
N ASN A 134 14.05 38.22 -9.06
CA ASN A 134 12.78 37.70 -8.54
C ASN A 134 12.43 36.31 -9.09
N CYS A 135 12.53 36.11 -10.41
CA CYS A 135 12.24 34.82 -11.02
C CYS A 135 13.30 33.77 -10.69
N ALA A 136 14.58 34.18 -10.57
CA ALA A 136 15.66 33.29 -10.14
C ALA A 136 15.40 32.73 -8.73
N ARG A 137 14.94 33.58 -7.79
CA ARG A 137 14.55 33.11 -6.47
C ARG A 137 13.29 32.23 -6.52
N LEU A 138 12.31 32.57 -7.34
CA LEU A 138 11.04 31.84 -7.44
C LEU A 138 11.26 30.37 -7.84
N ILE A 139 12.11 30.13 -8.84
CA ILE A 139 12.37 28.78 -9.35
C ILE A 139 13.08 27.89 -8.32
N ASP A 140 13.81 28.46 -7.37
CA ASP A 140 14.57 27.71 -6.37
C ASP A 140 13.76 27.42 -5.09
N VAL A 141 12.63 28.09 -4.90
CA VAL A 141 11.76 27.88 -3.74
C VAL A 141 10.74 26.74 -3.97
N ASP A 142 10.21 26.61 -5.19
CA ASP A 142 9.22 25.56 -5.53
C ASP A 142 9.77 24.60 -6.58
N LEU A 143 10.50 23.59 -6.13
CA LEU A 143 11.17 22.62 -7.01
C LEU A 143 10.19 21.70 -7.76
N LYS A 144 8.96 21.53 -7.24
CA LYS A 144 7.96 20.67 -7.87
C LYS A 144 7.31 21.38 -9.04
N GLU A 145 7.00 22.66 -8.88
CA GLU A 145 6.45 23.49 -9.94
C GLU A 145 7.51 23.79 -11.02
N TYR A 146 8.73 24.13 -10.60
CA TYR A 146 9.83 24.53 -11.49
C TYR A 146 10.84 23.40 -11.70
N THR A 147 10.46 22.42 -12.51
CA THR A 147 11.28 21.26 -12.90
C THR A 147 12.47 21.64 -13.79
N GLU A 148 13.48 20.78 -13.86
CA GLU A 148 14.63 20.95 -14.77
C GLU A 148 14.15 21.09 -16.22
N GLU A 149 13.20 20.25 -16.63
CA GLU A 149 12.61 20.21 -17.96
C GLU A 149 11.92 21.53 -18.31
N LEU A 150 11.14 22.08 -17.38
CA LEU A 150 10.46 23.37 -17.56
C LEU A 150 11.46 24.50 -17.81
N LEU A 151 12.52 24.58 -17.01
CA LEU A 151 13.55 25.62 -17.16
C LEU A 151 14.32 25.47 -18.48
N ARG A 152 14.57 24.24 -18.94
CA ARG A 152 15.15 23.98 -20.27
C ARG A 152 14.23 24.43 -21.40
N ILE A 153 12.90 24.33 -21.24
CA ILE A 153 11.92 24.86 -22.20
C ILE A 153 11.94 26.39 -22.19
N TRP A 154 11.89 27.03 -21.01
CA TRP A 154 11.93 28.50 -20.88
C TRP A 154 13.15 29.10 -21.57
N LYS A 155 14.33 28.52 -21.32
CA LYS A 155 15.57 28.92 -21.97
C LYS A 155 15.46 28.85 -23.50
N ARG A 156 15.07 27.70 -24.05
CA ARG A 156 14.94 27.51 -25.50
C ARG A 156 13.94 28.48 -26.11
N ASN A 157 12.80 28.67 -25.47
CA ASN A 157 11.75 29.55 -25.95
C ASN A 157 12.22 31.01 -25.99
N GLN A 158 12.91 31.47 -24.96
CA GLN A 158 13.46 32.83 -24.94
C GLN A 158 14.54 33.01 -26.01
N GLU A 159 15.49 32.07 -26.14
CA GLU A 159 16.54 32.16 -27.17
C GLU A 159 15.96 32.15 -28.59
N ASN A 160 14.96 31.31 -28.85
CA ASN A 160 14.26 31.29 -30.15
C ASN A 160 13.48 32.59 -30.40
N ARG A 161 12.84 33.15 -29.38
CA ARG A 161 12.16 34.45 -29.48
C ARG A 161 13.13 35.56 -29.87
N ILE A 162 14.30 35.62 -29.23
CA ILE A 162 15.33 36.60 -29.57
C ILE A 162 15.81 36.42 -31.01
N LYS A 163 16.07 35.16 -31.43
CA LYS A 163 16.44 34.88 -32.83
C LYS A 163 15.39 35.37 -33.83
N GLN A 164 14.11 35.12 -33.57
CA GLN A 164 13.02 35.56 -34.45
C GLN A 164 12.90 37.10 -34.50
N HIS A 165 13.03 37.75 -33.34
CA HIS A 165 13.02 39.22 -33.25
C HIS A 165 14.19 39.85 -34.03
N MET A 166 15.39 39.26 -33.92
CA MET A 166 16.56 39.68 -34.71
C MET A 166 16.39 39.46 -36.21
N ALA A 167 15.59 38.47 -36.62
CA ALA A 167 15.26 38.20 -38.02
C ALA A 167 14.17 39.13 -38.59
N GLY A 168 13.72 40.15 -37.83
CA GLY A 168 12.71 41.11 -38.28
C GLY A 168 11.28 40.57 -38.24
N VAL A 169 11.04 39.41 -37.63
CA VAL A 169 9.68 38.90 -37.40
C VAL A 169 9.08 39.70 -36.25
N SER A 170 8.05 40.51 -36.54
CA SER A 170 7.32 41.28 -35.53
C SER A 170 6.48 40.34 -34.66
N ILE A 171 7.08 39.85 -33.57
CA ILE A 171 6.36 39.12 -32.54
C ILE A 171 5.86 40.16 -31.53
N PRO A 172 4.55 40.23 -31.24
CA PRO A 172 4.04 41.11 -30.20
C PRO A 172 4.81 40.85 -28.89
N ILE A 173 5.47 41.89 -28.38
CA ILE A 173 6.07 41.87 -27.04
C ILE A 173 4.89 42.07 -26.06
N GLY A 174 4.11 41.01 -25.86
CA GLY A 174 2.84 41.04 -25.10
C GLY A 174 2.18 39.68 -25.02
N ARG A 175 1.45 39.44 -23.91
CA ARG A 175 0.93 38.15 -23.43
C ARG A 175 0.33 37.29 -24.56
N ARG A 176 0.92 36.12 -24.81
CA ARG A 176 0.17 35.04 -25.49
C ARG A 176 -1.01 34.65 -24.61
N HIS A 177 -2.12 34.23 -25.22
CA HIS A 177 -3.16 33.52 -24.48
C HIS A 177 -2.53 32.27 -23.83
N PRO A 178 -2.96 31.90 -22.61
CA PRO A 178 -2.44 30.72 -21.94
C PRO A 178 -2.65 29.47 -22.80
N GLY A 179 -1.74 28.50 -22.68
CA GLY A 179 -1.98 27.18 -23.26
C GLY A 179 -3.25 26.58 -22.66
N ILE A 180 -4.04 25.89 -23.48
CA ILE A 180 -5.32 25.30 -23.07
C ILE A 180 -5.16 23.79 -23.17
N LEU A 181 -4.93 23.15 -22.02
CA LEU A 181 -4.83 21.70 -21.95
C LEU A 181 -6.22 21.07 -21.89
N GLU A 182 -6.50 20.18 -22.83
CA GLU A 182 -7.69 19.35 -22.83
C GLU A 182 -7.27 17.88 -22.75
N ILE A 183 -7.84 17.13 -21.81
CA ILE A 183 -7.69 15.68 -21.71
C ILE A 183 -8.99 15.04 -22.20
N SER A 184 -9.00 14.56 -23.44
CA SER A 184 -10.22 14.04 -24.08
C SER A 184 -10.54 12.60 -23.66
N ARG A 185 -9.52 11.82 -23.27
CA ARG A 185 -9.69 10.43 -22.83
C ARG A 185 -8.51 9.92 -22.00
N ILE A 186 -8.79 9.08 -21.01
CA ILE A 186 -7.82 8.19 -20.37
C ILE A 186 -8.34 6.75 -20.48
N GLY A 187 -7.67 5.92 -21.29
CA GLY A 187 -7.96 4.50 -21.42
C GLY A 187 -7.11 3.66 -20.47
N VAL A 188 -7.62 2.51 -20.03
CA VAL A 188 -6.88 1.55 -19.19
C VAL A 188 -6.67 0.26 -19.97
N ASN A 189 -5.41 -0.12 -20.18
CA ASN A 189 -5.03 -1.34 -20.89
C ASN A 189 -4.26 -2.26 -19.95
N TRP A 190 -4.75 -3.47 -19.70
CA TRP A 190 -4.12 -4.42 -18.77
C TRP A 190 -3.01 -5.22 -19.45
N THR A 191 -1.96 -5.52 -18.69
CA THR A 191 -0.89 -6.46 -19.11
C THR A 191 -1.40 -7.90 -19.10
N GLU A 192 -0.73 -8.80 -19.84
CA GLU A 192 -1.09 -10.22 -19.91
C GLU A 192 -1.15 -10.89 -18.53
N ASN A 193 -0.20 -10.56 -17.64
CA ASN A 193 -0.16 -11.08 -16.28
C ASN A 193 -1.20 -10.45 -15.33
N ARG A 194 -1.97 -9.46 -15.81
CA ARG A 194 -3.01 -8.71 -15.07
C ARG A 194 -2.56 -8.05 -13.76
N LYS A 195 -1.25 -7.91 -13.55
CA LYS A 195 -0.67 -7.27 -12.36
C LYS A 195 -0.27 -5.81 -12.60
N ALA A 196 -0.40 -5.34 -13.83
CA ALA A 196 -0.17 -3.95 -14.19
C ALA A 196 -1.19 -3.50 -15.24
N CYS A 197 -1.32 -2.17 -15.40
CA CYS A 197 -2.05 -1.57 -16.50
C CYS A 197 -1.28 -0.35 -17.03
N ILE A 198 -1.53 0.00 -18.28
CA ILE A 198 -1.01 1.17 -18.98
C ILE A 198 -2.17 2.14 -19.14
N LEU A 199 -1.99 3.39 -18.72
CA LEU A 199 -2.94 4.47 -18.95
C LEU A 199 -2.64 5.14 -20.31
N ASP A 200 -3.56 5.02 -21.27
CA ASP A 200 -3.50 5.72 -22.56
C ASP A 200 -4.18 7.09 -22.43
N ILE A 201 -3.39 8.15 -22.26
CA ILE A 201 -3.88 9.52 -22.05
C ILE A 201 -3.85 10.28 -23.38
N ARG A 202 -5.00 10.79 -23.80
CA ARG A 202 -5.16 11.65 -24.98
C ARG A 202 -5.27 13.10 -24.53
N ALA A 203 -4.21 13.86 -24.79
CA ALA A 203 -4.09 15.27 -24.45
C ALA A 203 -3.94 16.11 -25.71
N SER A 204 -4.57 17.28 -25.74
CA SER A 204 -4.40 18.31 -26.77
C SER A 204 -4.14 19.67 -26.12
N ASN A 205 -3.33 20.50 -26.79
CA ASN A 205 -3.16 21.90 -26.43
C ASN A 205 -3.86 22.75 -27.49
N GLY A 206 -5.02 23.29 -27.16
CA GLY A 206 -5.79 24.17 -28.04
C GLY A 206 -5.38 25.65 -27.97
N GLY A 207 -4.39 25.99 -27.14
CA GLY A 207 -3.94 27.37 -26.93
C GLY A 207 -2.69 27.75 -27.70
N ASP A 208 -2.32 29.03 -27.61
CA ASP A 208 -1.21 29.62 -28.38
C ASP A 208 0.17 29.47 -27.68
N SER A 209 0.21 28.88 -26.48
CA SER A 209 1.42 28.73 -25.67
C SER A 209 1.66 27.29 -25.28
N ASP A 210 2.93 26.90 -25.12
CA ASP A 210 3.31 25.57 -24.65
C ASP A 210 2.65 25.26 -23.29
N VAL A 211 2.11 24.05 -23.17
CA VAL A 211 1.69 23.47 -21.89
C VAL A 211 2.66 22.35 -21.53
N LEU A 212 3.24 22.43 -20.35
CA LEU A 212 4.01 21.33 -19.78
C LEU A 212 3.18 20.62 -18.70
N ILE A 213 3.02 19.31 -18.83
CA ILE A 213 2.44 18.46 -17.79
C ILE A 213 3.61 17.90 -16.98
N ASN A 214 3.87 18.47 -15.81
CA ASN A 214 4.98 18.07 -14.94
C ASN A 214 4.69 16.79 -14.15
N SER A 215 3.43 16.58 -13.76
CA SER A 215 3.01 15.44 -12.95
C SER A 215 1.54 15.12 -13.14
N VAL A 216 1.17 13.86 -12.93
CA VAL A 216 -0.23 13.42 -12.82
C VAL A 216 -0.40 12.80 -11.44
N GLU A 217 -1.30 13.36 -10.64
CA GLU A 217 -1.62 12.86 -9.31
C GLU A 217 -2.90 12.01 -9.36
N PHE A 218 -2.91 10.89 -8.64
CA PHE A 218 -4.08 10.02 -8.52
C PHE A 218 -4.61 10.08 -7.10
N GLN A 219 -5.88 10.47 -6.95
CA GLN A 219 -6.59 10.41 -5.68
C GLN A 219 -7.50 9.18 -5.67
N VAL A 220 -7.39 8.36 -4.63
CA VAL A 220 -8.33 7.25 -4.41
C VAL A 220 -9.66 7.84 -3.96
N LEU A 221 -10.71 7.65 -4.76
CA LEU A 221 -12.08 7.98 -4.36
C LEU A 221 -12.69 6.83 -3.56
N GLU A 222 -12.55 5.59 -4.06
CA GLU A 222 -13.04 4.37 -3.43
C GLU A 222 -12.11 3.20 -3.79
N SER A 223 -12.08 2.15 -2.96
CA SER A 223 -11.27 0.95 -3.21
C SER A 223 -11.97 -0.32 -2.73
N MET A 224 -11.90 -1.40 -3.52
CA MET A 224 -12.41 -2.73 -3.15
C MET A 224 -11.30 -3.78 -3.26
N MET A 225 -11.16 -4.63 -2.25
CA MET A 225 -10.24 -5.77 -2.24
C MET A 225 -11.03 -7.05 -1.97
N ARG A 226 -10.70 -8.14 -2.68
CA ARG A 226 -11.34 -9.45 -2.49
C ARG A 226 -10.28 -10.53 -2.37
N MET A 227 -10.33 -11.31 -1.29
CA MET A 227 -9.52 -12.52 -1.16
C MET A 227 -10.31 -13.74 -1.68
N PRO A 228 -9.72 -14.58 -2.56
CA PRO A 228 -10.37 -15.80 -3.01
C PRO A 228 -10.23 -16.90 -1.94
N LEU A 229 -11.27 -17.11 -1.13
CA LEU A 229 -11.27 -18.12 -0.06
C LEU A 229 -11.56 -19.56 -0.53
N GLY A 230 -12.00 -19.77 -1.78
CA GLY A 230 -12.52 -21.07 -2.24
C GLY A 230 -11.61 -21.91 -3.15
N GLN A 231 -10.57 -21.31 -3.76
CA GLN A 231 -9.71 -21.97 -4.75
C GLN A 231 -8.27 -22.23 -4.27
N ALA A 232 -7.90 -21.81 -3.06
CA ALA A 232 -6.57 -22.04 -2.52
C ALA A 232 -6.42 -23.48 -1.98
N SER A 233 -5.24 -24.09 -2.13
CA SER A 233 -4.89 -25.36 -1.47
C SER A 233 -4.93 -25.24 0.05
N TYR A 234 -5.08 -26.36 0.76
CA TYR A 234 -4.96 -26.37 2.21
C TYR A 234 -3.49 -26.20 2.63
N SER A 235 -3.24 -25.32 3.59
CA SER A 235 -1.91 -25.06 4.19
C SER A 235 -1.47 -26.21 5.10
N ALA A 236 -2.43 -26.83 5.79
CA ALA A 236 -2.25 -27.99 6.64
C ALA A 236 -3.50 -28.88 6.61
N THR A 237 -3.30 -30.16 6.89
CA THR A 237 -4.37 -31.14 7.08
C THR A 237 -4.13 -31.86 8.40
N TYR A 238 -5.17 -31.96 9.22
CA TYR A 238 -5.20 -32.67 10.49
C TYR A 238 -6.22 -33.80 10.40
N ASP A 239 -6.18 -34.76 11.33
CA ASP A 239 -7.07 -35.91 11.33
C ASP A 239 -7.74 -36.09 12.69
N VAL A 240 -8.97 -36.60 12.68
CA VAL A 240 -9.70 -36.97 13.89
C VAL A 240 -10.55 -38.22 13.65
N ASP A 241 -10.55 -39.12 14.64
CA ASP A 241 -11.33 -40.36 14.62
C ASP A 241 -12.62 -40.19 15.44
N PHE A 242 -13.76 -40.46 14.80
CA PHE A 242 -15.10 -40.37 15.36
C PHE A 242 -15.71 -41.70 15.79
N SER A 243 -14.98 -42.81 15.64
CA SER A 243 -15.52 -44.17 15.81
C SER A 243 -16.24 -44.39 17.15
N ASP A 244 -15.77 -43.73 18.21
CA ASP A 244 -16.28 -43.91 19.57
C ASP A 244 -17.30 -42.85 20.01
N LEU A 245 -17.57 -41.79 19.22
CA LEU A 245 -18.56 -40.77 19.60
C LEU A 245 -19.98 -41.28 19.37
N LYS A 246 -20.73 -41.48 20.45
CA LYS A 246 -22.11 -42.00 20.39
C LYS A 246 -23.05 -41.27 21.32
N GLU A 247 -22.66 -41.07 22.57
CA GLU A 247 -23.53 -40.51 23.61
C GLU A 247 -23.74 -39.00 23.41
N TYR A 248 -24.88 -38.50 23.90
CA TYR A 248 -25.13 -37.06 23.89
C TYR A 248 -24.07 -36.33 24.71
N SER A 249 -23.48 -35.29 24.14
CA SER A 249 -22.34 -34.54 24.74
C SER A 249 -21.00 -35.27 24.73
N ASP A 250 -20.86 -36.40 24.03
CA ASP A 250 -19.51 -36.90 23.70
C ASP A 250 -18.74 -35.85 22.92
N SER A 251 -17.43 -35.79 23.16
CA SER A 251 -16.53 -34.82 22.53
C SER A 251 -15.20 -35.46 22.17
N VAL A 252 -14.60 -34.99 21.09
CA VAL A 252 -13.23 -35.32 20.68
C VAL A 252 -12.48 -34.02 20.39
N GLU A 253 -11.20 -33.96 20.75
CA GLU A 253 -10.31 -32.83 20.48
C GLU A 253 -9.29 -33.25 19.42
N CYS A 254 -9.03 -32.35 18.46
CA CYS A 254 -8.01 -32.52 17.44
C CYS A 254 -6.97 -31.42 17.66
N ASP A 255 -5.72 -31.80 17.90
CA ASP A 255 -4.63 -30.85 18.10
C ASP A 255 -4.28 -30.16 16.78
N VAL A 256 -4.55 -28.86 16.71
CA VAL A 256 -4.30 -28.02 15.54
C VAL A 256 -3.24 -26.97 15.86
N ALA A 257 -2.23 -26.86 15.01
CA ALA A 257 -1.14 -25.89 15.14
C ALA A 257 -1.18 -24.86 14.01
N GLN A 258 -2.23 -24.04 13.98
CA GLN A 258 -2.43 -23.03 12.95
C GLN A 258 -2.14 -21.61 13.49
N LEU A 259 -1.17 -20.92 12.87
CA LEU A 259 -0.87 -19.52 13.17
C LEU A 259 -1.45 -18.62 12.07
N LEU A 260 -2.16 -17.56 12.46
CA LEU A 260 -2.72 -16.55 11.56
C LEU A 260 -2.17 -15.16 11.95
N HIS A 261 -1.45 -14.51 11.04
CA HIS A 261 -0.99 -13.13 11.28
C HIS A 261 -2.10 -12.10 10.95
N PRO A 262 -2.02 -10.86 11.47
CA PRO A 262 -3.01 -9.83 11.16
C PRO A 262 -3.15 -9.58 9.65
N GLY A 263 -4.38 -9.65 9.14
CA GLY A 263 -4.70 -9.44 7.72
C GLY A 263 -4.49 -10.68 6.84
N GLU A 264 -4.00 -11.79 7.40
CA GLU A 264 -3.90 -13.05 6.69
C GLU A 264 -5.23 -13.80 6.72
N SER A 265 -5.45 -14.57 5.67
CA SER A 265 -6.48 -15.59 5.61
C SER A 265 -5.80 -16.89 5.27
N ASP A 266 -6.17 -17.97 5.95
CA ASP A 266 -5.64 -19.29 5.69
C ASP A 266 -6.75 -20.33 5.53
N ARG A 267 -6.42 -21.42 4.84
CA ARG A 267 -7.28 -22.58 4.69
C ARG A 267 -6.52 -23.81 5.19
N PHE A 268 -6.95 -24.41 6.28
CA PHE A 268 -6.50 -25.74 6.70
C PHE A 268 -7.69 -26.70 6.71
N ALA A 269 -7.40 -28.00 6.72
CA ALA A 269 -8.40 -29.06 6.71
C ALA A 269 -8.31 -29.91 7.97
N ILE A 270 -9.46 -30.40 8.44
CA ILE A 270 -9.53 -31.50 9.40
C ILE A 270 -10.28 -32.63 8.69
N VAL A 271 -9.60 -33.75 8.49
CA VAL A 271 -10.15 -34.99 7.96
C VAL A 271 -10.82 -35.72 9.11
N ILE A 272 -12.11 -35.99 8.92
CA ILE A 272 -12.91 -36.72 9.87
C ILE A 272 -13.08 -38.15 9.35
N SER A 273 -12.69 -39.12 10.17
CA SER A 273 -12.77 -40.55 9.84
C SER A 273 -13.46 -41.32 10.96
N ALA A 274 -13.95 -42.52 10.66
CA ALA A 274 -14.52 -43.43 11.65
C ALA A 274 -14.19 -44.89 11.28
N PRO A 275 -12.89 -45.27 11.26
CA PRO A 275 -12.42 -46.56 10.77
C PRO A 275 -12.99 -47.77 11.52
N ASN A 276 -13.34 -47.63 12.80
CA ASN A 276 -13.90 -48.71 13.61
C ASN A 276 -15.43 -48.69 13.65
N LEU A 277 -16.07 -47.83 12.84
CA LEU A 277 -17.52 -47.78 12.75
C LEU A 277 -18.04 -48.90 11.84
N HIS A 278 -18.72 -49.87 12.45
CA HIS A 278 -19.26 -51.03 11.74
C HIS A 278 -20.61 -50.77 11.04
N TYR A 279 -21.18 -49.58 11.21
CA TYR A 279 -22.50 -49.20 10.72
C TYR A 279 -22.47 -47.80 10.11
N PHE A 280 -23.61 -47.33 9.61
CA PHE A 280 -23.77 -45.94 9.21
C PHE A 280 -23.99 -45.04 10.43
N GLY A 281 -23.27 -43.91 10.48
CA GLY A 281 -23.34 -42.93 11.55
C GLY A 281 -23.53 -41.51 11.02
N GLY A 282 -24.27 -40.71 11.79
CA GLY A 282 -24.43 -39.28 11.57
C GLY A 282 -24.13 -38.52 12.84
N TRP A 283 -23.48 -37.37 12.72
CA TRP A 283 -23.21 -36.46 13.83
C TRP A 283 -23.59 -35.04 13.45
N ARG A 284 -24.24 -34.35 14.38
CA ARG A 284 -24.44 -32.90 14.36
C ARG A 284 -23.63 -32.30 15.50
N LEU A 285 -22.61 -31.53 15.17
CA LEU A 285 -21.53 -31.16 16.10
C LEU A 285 -21.42 -29.65 16.25
N GLU A 286 -21.29 -29.19 17.49
CA GLU A 286 -20.85 -27.84 17.79
C GLU A 286 -19.32 -27.78 17.72
N SER A 287 -18.78 -26.99 16.80
CA SER A 287 -17.33 -26.78 16.71
C SER A 287 -16.89 -25.68 17.67
N HIS A 288 -15.76 -25.89 18.34
CA HIS A 288 -15.18 -24.90 19.24
C HIS A 288 -13.67 -24.85 19.06
N PHE A 289 -13.14 -23.66 18.82
CA PHE A 289 -11.72 -23.42 18.59
C PHE A 289 -11.06 -22.90 19.86
N ARG A 290 -10.06 -23.63 20.37
CA ARG A 290 -9.24 -23.19 21.49
C ARG A 290 -8.11 -22.32 20.96
N THR A 291 -8.08 -21.06 21.36
CA THR A 291 -7.08 -20.09 20.88
C THR A 291 -6.37 -19.43 22.06
N ASN A 292 -5.29 -18.69 21.80
CA ASN A 292 -4.59 -17.90 22.80
C ASN A 292 -5.44 -16.74 23.38
N ILE A 293 -6.55 -16.38 22.71
CA ILE A 293 -7.51 -15.36 23.20
C ILE A 293 -8.76 -15.98 23.84
N GLY A 294 -8.78 -17.31 24.01
CA GLY A 294 -9.88 -18.06 24.61
C GLY A 294 -10.59 -19.01 23.65
N LYS A 295 -11.72 -19.54 24.09
CA LYS A 295 -12.56 -20.47 23.32
C LYS A 295 -13.49 -19.67 22.40
N VAL A 296 -13.44 -19.97 21.10
CA VAL A 296 -14.28 -19.34 20.07
C VAL A 296 -15.25 -20.39 19.52
N ALA A 297 -16.56 -20.11 19.56
CA ALA A 297 -17.55 -21.00 18.96
C ALA A 297 -17.48 -20.90 17.44
N GLY A 298 -17.46 -22.05 16.78
CA GLY A 298 -17.60 -22.19 15.35
C GLY A 298 -19.03 -22.54 14.93
N PRO A 299 -19.28 -22.70 13.62
CA PRO A 299 -20.57 -23.15 13.14
C PRO A 299 -20.86 -24.60 13.54
N ILE A 300 -22.15 -24.94 13.60
CA ILE A 300 -22.58 -26.34 13.69
C ILE A 300 -22.26 -27.02 12.36
N ILE A 301 -21.70 -28.22 12.44
CA ILE A 301 -21.40 -29.05 11.26
C ILE A 301 -22.18 -30.36 11.34
N GLU A 302 -22.54 -30.90 10.18
CA GLU A 302 -23.17 -32.22 10.05
C GLU A 302 -22.26 -33.14 9.25
N VAL A 303 -21.99 -34.33 9.79
CA VAL A 303 -21.08 -35.32 9.20
C VAL A 303 -21.79 -36.67 9.16
N TRP A 304 -21.67 -37.37 8.03
CA TRP A 304 -22.25 -38.71 7.83
C TRP A 304 -21.17 -39.66 7.30
N LEU A 305 -20.94 -40.78 7.99
CA LEU A 305 -19.93 -41.77 7.63
C LEU A 305 -20.50 -43.21 7.70
N PRO A 306 -20.28 -44.04 6.66
CA PRO A 306 -19.88 -43.65 5.32
C PRO A 306 -20.92 -42.71 4.68
N ARG A 307 -20.53 -41.90 3.69
CA ARG A 307 -21.44 -40.94 3.05
C ARG A 307 -22.64 -41.67 2.41
N PRO A 308 -23.89 -41.31 2.73
CA PRO A 308 -25.06 -41.93 2.13
C PRO A 308 -25.32 -41.34 0.73
N GLY A 309 -26.10 -42.05 -0.09
CA GLY A 309 -26.57 -41.53 -1.39
C GLY A 309 -27.47 -40.30 -1.22
N ASP A 310 -28.44 -40.40 -0.32
CA ASP A 310 -29.34 -39.30 0.08
C ASP A 310 -29.04 -38.88 1.52
N ILE A 311 -28.84 -37.58 1.74
CA ILE A 311 -28.56 -37.01 3.06
C ILE A 311 -29.85 -36.40 3.60
N THR A 312 -30.35 -36.91 4.72
CA THR A 312 -31.42 -36.26 5.49
C THR A 312 -30.77 -35.32 6.51
N PRO A 313 -30.98 -33.98 6.43
CA PRO A 313 -30.44 -33.06 7.44
C PRO A 313 -30.96 -33.40 8.84
N PHE A 314 -30.14 -33.19 9.87
CA PHE A 314 -30.57 -33.47 11.24
C PHE A 314 -31.79 -32.66 11.67
N SER A 315 -32.02 -31.49 11.06
CA SER A 315 -33.21 -30.67 11.30
C SER A 315 -34.52 -31.35 10.89
N GLU A 316 -34.47 -32.28 9.93
CA GLU A 316 -35.66 -32.99 9.43
C GLU A 316 -35.73 -34.44 9.95
N LEU A 317 -34.64 -34.95 10.53
CA LEU A 317 -34.47 -36.34 10.94
C LEU A 317 -35.62 -36.86 11.80
N ALA A 318 -36.04 -36.11 12.82
CA ALA A 318 -37.14 -36.51 13.71
C ALA A 318 -38.46 -36.72 12.94
N LYS A 319 -38.79 -35.81 12.01
CA LYS A 319 -39.99 -35.91 11.18
C LYS A 319 -39.90 -37.09 10.23
N THR A 320 -38.77 -37.26 9.54
CA THR A 320 -38.55 -38.37 8.62
C THR A 320 -38.61 -39.73 9.32
N LEU A 321 -38.08 -39.83 10.54
CA LEU A 321 -38.18 -41.04 11.35
C LEU A 321 -39.63 -41.32 11.77
N ALA A 322 -40.37 -40.30 12.20
CA ALA A 322 -41.78 -40.44 12.57
C ALA A 322 -42.64 -40.98 11.40
N GLU A 323 -42.46 -40.42 10.21
CA GLU A 323 -43.17 -40.85 9.00
C GLU A 323 -42.89 -42.32 8.65
N LYS A 324 -41.62 -42.73 8.72
CA LYS A 324 -41.22 -44.14 8.48
C LYS A 324 -41.74 -45.09 9.56
N VAL A 325 -41.77 -44.65 10.82
CA VAL A 325 -42.36 -45.41 11.93
C VAL A 325 -43.85 -45.62 11.68
N GLN A 326 -44.59 -44.58 11.29
CA GLN A 326 -46.02 -44.68 11.00
C GLN A 326 -46.30 -45.63 9.82
N GLU A 327 -45.53 -45.51 8.74
CA GLU A 327 -45.63 -46.42 7.58
C GLU A 327 -45.39 -47.89 7.98
N HIS A 328 -44.45 -48.14 8.90
CA HIS A 328 -44.18 -49.48 9.41
C HIS A 328 -45.35 -50.03 10.25
N ILE A 329 -45.95 -49.20 11.10
CA ILE A 329 -47.14 -49.54 11.91
C ILE A 329 -48.32 -49.86 11.00
N ASP A 330 -48.57 -49.05 9.97
CA ASP A 330 -49.69 -49.22 9.04
C ASP A 330 -49.62 -50.55 8.27
N ARG A 331 -48.41 -51.11 8.11
CA ARG A 331 -48.17 -52.44 7.51
C ARG A 331 -48.43 -53.62 8.46
N GLY A 332 -48.81 -53.37 9.72
CA GLY A 332 -49.24 -54.38 10.68
C GLY A 332 -48.13 -55.25 11.27
N THR A 333 -46.86 -54.81 11.21
CA THR A 333 -45.73 -55.56 11.79
C THR A 333 -45.52 -55.15 13.25
N PRO A 334 -45.56 -56.10 14.22
CA PRO A 334 -45.31 -55.76 15.62
C PRO A 334 -43.85 -55.39 15.85
N GLY A 335 -43.60 -54.35 16.65
CA GLY A 335 -42.24 -53.93 17.00
C GLY A 335 -41.51 -54.97 17.86
N ILE A 336 -40.18 -55.07 17.67
CA ILE A 336 -39.35 -56.12 18.30
C ILE A 336 -39.18 -55.97 19.82
N TYR A 337 -39.57 -54.82 20.40
CA TYR A 337 -39.38 -54.53 21.82
C TYR A 337 -40.69 -54.69 22.60
N GLY A 338 -41.14 -55.93 22.79
CA GLY A 338 -42.39 -56.21 23.51
C GLY A 338 -43.63 -55.58 22.85
N GLY A 339 -43.62 -55.48 21.50
CA GLY A 339 -44.69 -54.87 20.71
C GLY A 339 -44.51 -53.38 20.42
N ARG A 340 -43.47 -52.73 20.97
CA ARG A 340 -43.17 -51.30 20.71
C ARG A 340 -42.18 -51.11 19.57
N VAL A 341 -42.38 -50.05 18.80
CA VAL A 341 -41.53 -49.66 17.67
C VAL A 341 -40.33 -48.82 18.12
N ALA A 342 -40.44 -48.10 19.24
CA ALA A 342 -39.36 -47.33 19.83
C ALA A 342 -39.29 -47.49 21.36
N ILE A 343 -38.06 -47.48 21.91
CA ILE A 343 -37.79 -47.40 23.35
C ILE A 343 -36.75 -46.30 23.58
N ALA A 344 -36.91 -45.56 24.68
CA ALA A 344 -35.93 -44.58 25.12
C ALA A 344 -35.38 -44.90 26.51
N GLU A 345 -34.09 -44.70 26.65
CA GLU A 345 -33.30 -44.89 27.86
C GLU A 345 -32.52 -43.60 28.15
N ALA A 346 -32.27 -43.31 29.43
CA ALA A 346 -31.45 -42.17 29.81
C ALA A 346 -29.99 -42.40 29.39
N GLY A 347 -29.37 -41.40 28.76
CA GLY A 347 -27.97 -41.44 28.36
C GLY A 347 -27.02 -41.38 29.56
N LYS A 348 -25.82 -41.94 29.42
CA LYS A 348 -24.84 -42.08 30.53
C LYS A 348 -24.41 -40.76 31.14
N ILE A 349 -24.31 -39.72 30.32
CA ILE A 349 -23.82 -38.39 30.68
C ILE A 349 -24.90 -37.31 30.49
N GLY A 350 -26.17 -37.72 30.40
CA GLY A 350 -27.31 -36.86 30.08
C GLY A 350 -27.95 -37.19 28.74
N GLY A 351 -29.06 -36.52 28.42
CA GLY A 351 -29.84 -36.80 27.20
C GLY A 351 -30.49 -38.19 27.20
N PHE A 352 -30.82 -38.69 26.02
CA PHE A 352 -31.50 -39.95 25.81
C PHE A 352 -30.90 -40.73 24.64
N LYS A 353 -30.85 -42.05 24.79
CA LYS A 353 -30.74 -42.99 23.69
C LYS A 353 -32.16 -43.44 23.31
N THR A 354 -32.55 -43.28 22.05
CA THR A 354 -33.80 -43.81 21.52
C THR A 354 -33.49 -44.87 20.48
N SER A 355 -33.83 -46.13 20.76
CA SER A 355 -33.72 -47.23 19.80
C SER A 355 -35.05 -47.40 19.08
N ILE A 356 -35.04 -47.26 17.76
CA ILE A 356 -36.21 -47.33 16.88
C ILE A 356 -36.03 -48.50 15.92
N ASN A 357 -37.01 -49.40 15.85
CA ASN A 357 -37.02 -50.49 14.88
C ASN A 357 -37.94 -50.13 13.70
N ILE A 358 -37.45 -50.25 12.48
CA ILE A 358 -38.25 -50.05 11.26
C ILE A 358 -37.92 -51.17 10.29
N GLY A 359 -38.78 -52.20 10.24
CA GLY A 359 -38.57 -53.36 9.38
C GLY A 359 -37.36 -54.19 9.79
N THR A 360 -36.31 -54.22 8.96
CA THR A 360 -35.05 -54.93 9.22
C THR A 360 -33.96 -54.04 9.82
N ALA A 361 -34.22 -52.75 10.02
CA ALA A 361 -33.24 -51.79 10.54
C ALA A 361 -33.53 -51.42 12.00
N VAL A 362 -32.48 -51.32 12.80
CA VAL A 362 -32.50 -50.69 14.13
C VAL A 362 -31.72 -49.39 14.04
N ILE A 363 -32.35 -48.29 14.45
CA ILE A 363 -31.79 -46.95 14.45
C ILE A 363 -31.63 -46.52 15.89
N ASP A 364 -30.39 -46.27 16.30
CA ASP A 364 -30.07 -45.70 17.60
C ASP A 364 -29.85 -44.19 17.45
N TYR A 365 -30.78 -43.40 17.98
CA TYR A 365 -30.68 -41.94 18.04
C TYR A 365 -30.22 -41.49 19.43
N TYR A 366 -29.21 -40.62 19.47
CA TYR A 366 -28.70 -40.02 20.70
C TYR A 366 -28.92 -38.50 20.64
N GLY A 367 -29.57 -37.95 21.66
CA GLY A 367 -29.88 -36.52 21.67
C GLY A 367 -30.35 -36.00 23.02
N ALA A 368 -30.49 -34.68 23.13
CA ALA A 368 -30.94 -34.03 24.36
C ALA A 368 -32.37 -34.44 24.77
N LEU A 369 -33.21 -34.78 23.79
CA LEU A 369 -34.59 -35.21 23.98
C LEU A 369 -34.80 -36.59 23.36
N SER A 370 -35.63 -37.40 24.00
CA SER A 370 -36.06 -38.68 23.46
C SER A 370 -36.93 -38.50 22.21
N LEU A 371 -36.70 -39.36 21.21
CA LEU A 371 -37.55 -39.50 20.03
C LEU A 371 -38.65 -40.56 20.21
N ALA A 372 -38.78 -41.21 21.36
CA ALA A 372 -39.82 -42.21 21.62
C ALA A 372 -41.23 -41.62 21.82
N ARG A 373 -41.45 -40.37 21.38
CA ARG A 373 -42.75 -39.68 21.41
C ARG A 373 -43.58 -39.89 20.14
N PHE A 374 -43.08 -40.70 19.21
CA PHE A 374 -43.78 -41.08 17.97
C PHE A 374 -44.79 -42.19 18.21
#